data_AF-A0A0C2YUV7-F1
#
_entry.id   AF-A0A0C2YUV7-F1
#
_cell.length_a   1.000
_cell.length_b   1.000
_cell.length_c   1.000
_cell.angle_alpha   90.00
_cell.angle_beta   90.00
_cell.angle_gamma   90.00
#
_symmetry.space_group_name_H-M   'P 1'
#
loop_
_entity.id
_entity.type
_entity.pdbx_description
1 polymer ?
#
loop_
_entity_poly.entity_id
_entity_poly.type
_entity_poly.pdbx_seq_one_letter_code
_entity_poly.pdbx_strand_id
1 'polypeptide(L)'
;MTDTNICHADSASANELFKRLTMEERDRFFSALRDPASDIAQSLLASTELDQPLQAPWWELPDVPSNDQKATAVRYGHMPPLLEVPQGVIKWDPASPPLLYNICAILLAYAYATRHFSMSRLASPGNDPQDQREARRLIARAVPFIADRRSRVLHITLSDAVTNIWSRLDLGSTQHSTMAILLKDVFHLLRLRKVVVTEDLPDADAPQPALVLDHPRGCALMALSDLTVLFEGDTAEGCKQRAGNHVTMKIMYYAGHLLAVPSSILDAVADEAFSRSSSFSKK
;
A
#
# COMPACT_ATOMS: atom_id res chain seq x y z
N MET A 1 -32.81 2.84 35.91
CA MET A 1 -31.74 1.96 35.42
C MET A 1 -31.78 2.03 33.91
N THR A 2 -30.94 2.91 33.37
CA THR A 2 -30.83 3.24 31.95
C THR A 2 -29.63 2.49 31.39
N ASP A 3 -29.88 1.37 30.70
CA ASP A 3 -28.85 0.67 29.95
C ASP A 3 -28.65 1.37 28.61
N THR A 4 -27.52 2.06 28.53
CA THR A 4 -27.03 2.72 27.31
C THR A 4 -26.45 1.64 26.41
N ASN A 5 -27.24 1.24 25.42
CA ASN A 5 -26.80 0.36 24.34
C ASN A 5 -25.98 1.19 23.35
N ILE A 6 -24.69 1.38 23.65
CA ILE A 6 -23.71 2.00 22.75
C ILE A 6 -23.34 0.95 21.70
N CYS A 7 -24.16 0.81 20.68
CA CYS A 7 -23.78 0.07 19.47
C CYS A 7 -22.99 1.02 18.55
N HIS A 8 -21.70 0.74 18.45
CA HIS A 8 -20.69 1.40 17.61
C HIS A 8 -21.24 1.92 16.27
N ALA A 9 -21.10 3.23 16.05
CA ALA A 9 -21.37 3.86 14.76
C ALA A 9 -20.41 3.37 13.65
N ASP A 10 -19.31 2.74 14.04
CA ASP A 10 -18.19 2.36 13.17
C ASP A 10 -18.46 1.16 12.25
N SER A 11 -19.57 0.44 12.45
CA SER A 11 -19.90 -0.76 11.64
C SER A 11 -21.23 -0.64 10.87
N ALA A 12 -21.89 0.51 10.90
CA ALA A 12 -23.18 0.71 10.26
C ALA A 12 -23.00 1.25 8.83
N SER A 13 -23.78 0.73 7.88
CA SER A 13 -23.73 1.23 6.50
C SER A 13 -24.23 2.68 6.42
N ALA A 14 -23.76 3.46 5.44
CA ALA A 14 -24.16 4.87 5.28
C ALA A 14 -25.70 5.05 5.24
N ASN A 15 -26.43 4.11 4.63
CA ASN A 15 -27.90 4.13 4.60
C ASN A 15 -28.55 3.82 5.96
N GLU A 16 -27.93 2.99 6.80
CA GLU A 16 -28.43 2.70 8.15
C GLU A 16 -28.16 3.88 9.10
N LEU A 17 -26.99 4.50 9.01
CA LEU A 17 -26.68 5.74 9.73
C LEU A 17 -27.66 6.84 9.33
N PHE A 18 -27.92 6.99 8.03
CA PHE A 18 -28.87 7.98 7.53
C PHE A 18 -30.29 7.72 8.04
N LYS A 19 -30.71 6.44 8.13
CA LYS A 19 -32.02 6.05 8.66
C LYS A 19 -32.18 6.30 10.16
N ARG A 20 -31.08 6.32 10.92
CA ARG A 20 -31.09 6.63 12.36
C ARG A 20 -31.17 8.11 12.67
N LEU A 21 -30.79 8.98 11.73
CA LEU A 21 -30.95 10.42 11.87
C LEU A 21 -32.43 10.81 11.91
N THR A 22 -32.77 11.74 12.79
CA THR A 22 -34.08 12.40 12.84
C THR A 22 -34.33 13.21 11.56
N MET A 23 -35.60 13.54 11.29
CA MET A 23 -35.96 14.36 10.12
C MET A 23 -35.23 15.72 10.14
N GLU A 24 -35.11 16.31 11.33
CA GLU A 24 -34.44 17.60 11.57
C GLU A 24 -32.94 17.54 11.28
N GLU A 25 -32.26 16.45 11.70
CA GLU A 25 -30.84 16.25 11.41
C GLU A 25 -30.56 16.01 9.93
N ARG A 26 -31.46 15.29 9.23
CA ARG A 26 -31.35 15.09 7.78
C ARG A 26 -31.51 16.39 7.02
N ASP A 27 -32.49 17.22 7.39
CA ASP A 27 -32.70 18.52 6.76
C ASP A 27 -31.49 19.44 6.98
N ARG A 28 -30.89 19.38 8.18
CA ARG A 28 -29.65 20.11 8.50
C ARG A 28 -28.47 19.65 7.64
N PHE A 29 -28.32 18.33 7.45
CA PHE A 29 -27.29 17.75 6.58
C PHE A 29 -27.48 18.17 5.11
N PHE A 30 -28.69 18.07 4.57
CA PHE A 30 -28.97 18.48 3.19
C PHE A 30 -28.84 19.99 2.98
N SER A 31 -29.16 20.80 4.00
CA SER A 31 -28.92 22.24 3.96
C SER A 31 -27.43 22.56 3.88
N ALA A 32 -26.60 21.88 4.67
CA ALA A 32 -25.15 22.04 4.63
C ALA A 32 -24.56 21.56 3.28
N LEU A 33 -25.11 20.51 2.67
CA LEU A 33 -24.63 20.00 1.38
C LEU A 33 -24.98 20.91 0.19
N ARG A 34 -26.09 21.64 0.28
CA ARG A 34 -26.54 22.58 -0.77
C ARG A 34 -25.81 23.91 -0.71
N ASP A 35 -25.31 24.29 0.46
CA ASP A 35 -24.56 25.52 0.66
C ASP A 35 -23.23 25.25 1.41
N PRO A 36 -22.14 24.99 0.66
CA PRO A 36 -20.82 24.74 1.24
C PRO A 36 -20.20 25.98 1.91
N ALA A 37 -20.77 27.18 1.70
CA ALA A 37 -20.34 28.41 2.38
C ALA A 37 -21.07 28.62 3.73
N SER A 38 -22.09 27.82 4.04
CA SER A 38 -22.82 27.93 5.31
C SER A 38 -21.94 27.61 6.52
N ASP A 39 -22.21 28.27 7.65
CA ASP A 39 -21.44 28.10 8.90
C ASP A 39 -21.38 26.64 9.37
N ILE A 40 -22.45 25.86 9.12
CA ILE A 40 -22.52 24.44 9.47
C ILE A 40 -21.61 23.62 8.55
N ALA A 41 -21.64 23.87 7.23
CA ALA A 41 -20.75 23.20 6.29
C ALA A 41 -19.29 23.55 6.58
N GLN A 42 -18.99 24.82 6.85
CA GLN A 42 -17.66 25.29 7.24
C GLN A 42 -17.22 24.69 8.56
N SER A 43 -18.10 24.59 9.56
CA SER A 43 -17.79 23.94 10.84
C SER A 43 -17.55 22.44 10.70
N LEU A 44 -18.26 21.75 9.80
CA LEU A 44 -18.03 20.34 9.51
C LEU A 44 -16.71 20.13 8.76
N LEU A 45 -16.41 20.98 7.78
CA LEU A 45 -15.16 20.97 7.03
C LEU A 45 -13.95 21.38 7.87
N ALA A 46 -14.14 22.25 8.87
CA ALA A 46 -13.13 22.65 9.83
C ALA A 46 -13.08 21.75 11.08
N SER A 47 -13.80 20.61 11.07
CA SER A 47 -13.77 19.69 12.20
C SER A 47 -12.40 19.02 12.31
N THR A 48 -11.89 18.93 13.55
CA THR A 48 -10.59 18.31 13.86
C THR A 48 -10.50 16.82 13.51
N GLU A 49 -11.64 16.19 13.18
CA GLU A 49 -11.72 14.81 12.72
C GLU A 49 -11.28 14.66 11.25
N LEU A 50 -11.50 15.69 10.40
CA LEU A 50 -10.94 15.77 9.05
C LEU A 50 -9.44 16.11 9.08
N ASP A 51 -9.00 16.80 10.12
CA ASP A 51 -7.58 17.05 10.40
C ASP A 51 -6.87 15.84 11.03
N GLN A 52 -7.54 14.68 11.16
CA GLN A 52 -6.82 13.47 11.50
C GLN A 52 -5.71 13.26 10.46
N PRO A 53 -4.44 13.16 10.89
CA PRO A 53 -3.32 13.15 9.98
C PRO A 53 -3.48 11.94 9.05
N LEU A 54 -3.55 12.22 7.75
CA LEU A 54 -3.49 11.20 6.69
C LEU A 54 -2.36 10.24 7.07
N GLN A 55 -2.71 8.96 7.20
CA GLN A 55 -1.72 7.98 7.62
C GLN A 55 -0.65 7.88 6.54
N ALA A 56 0.59 8.20 6.91
CA ALA A 56 1.69 8.11 5.98
C ALA A 56 2.00 6.63 5.68
N PRO A 57 2.53 6.34 4.48
CA PRO A 57 3.00 4.99 4.16
C PRO A 57 4.03 4.48 5.17
N TRP A 58 3.96 3.19 5.54
CA TRP A 58 4.90 2.61 6.52
C TRP A 58 6.36 2.67 6.07
N TRP A 59 6.64 2.74 4.77
CA TRP A 59 8.02 2.82 4.25
C TRP A 59 8.65 4.21 4.36
N GLU A 60 7.89 5.20 4.81
CA GLU A 60 8.41 6.54 5.14
C GLU A 60 8.80 6.67 6.61
N LEU A 61 8.68 5.58 7.41
CA LEU A 61 9.06 5.59 8.82
C LEU A 61 10.56 5.90 8.95
N PRO A 62 10.96 6.92 9.72
CA PRO A 62 12.37 7.25 9.91
C PRO A 62 13.11 6.11 10.64
N ASP A 63 14.30 5.77 10.15
CA ASP A 63 15.12 4.67 10.69
C ASP A 63 15.65 4.95 12.11
N VAL A 64 15.66 6.22 12.56
CA VAL A 64 16.13 6.63 13.89
C VAL A 64 14.97 7.27 14.65
N PRO A 65 14.60 6.77 15.85
CA PRO A 65 13.67 7.46 16.71
C PRO A 65 14.32 8.79 17.16
N SER A 66 13.91 9.89 16.55
CA SER A 66 14.42 11.20 16.91
C SER A 66 13.98 11.53 18.34
N ASN A 67 14.94 11.81 19.23
CA ASN A 67 14.69 12.09 20.65
C ASN A 67 14.00 13.45 20.87
N ASP A 68 13.92 14.26 19.81
CA ASP A 68 13.14 15.50 19.77
C ASP A 68 11.69 15.21 19.33
N GLN A 69 10.94 14.48 20.17
CA GLN A 69 9.49 14.28 20.00
C GLN A 69 8.69 15.54 20.37
N LYS A 70 9.03 16.67 19.76
CA LYS A 70 8.13 17.81 19.66
C LYS A 70 7.76 17.99 18.19
N ALA A 71 6.56 17.52 17.85
CA ALA A 71 5.75 17.96 16.71
C ALA A 71 6.10 17.45 15.29
N THR A 72 6.04 16.14 15.06
CA THR A 72 5.52 15.66 13.76
C THR A 72 4.26 14.84 14.01
N ALA A 73 3.10 15.43 13.71
CA ALA A 73 1.78 14.83 13.86
C ALA A 73 1.50 13.67 12.88
N VAL A 74 2.50 13.17 12.15
CA VAL A 74 2.32 12.16 11.10
C VAL A 74 2.19 10.79 11.75
N ARG A 75 1.02 10.15 11.57
CA ARG A 75 0.78 8.78 12.01
C ARG A 75 1.29 7.81 10.95
N TYR A 76 2.19 6.93 11.34
CA TYR A 76 2.62 5.78 10.55
C TYR A 76 1.86 4.54 11.02
N GLY A 77 1.48 3.65 10.10
CA GLY A 77 0.88 2.38 10.48
C GLY A 77 1.89 1.28 10.71
N HIS A 78 1.37 0.10 11.06
CA HIS A 78 2.18 -1.08 11.27
C HIS A 78 2.79 -1.58 9.95
N MET A 79 4.07 -1.91 10.03
CA MET A 79 4.83 -2.55 8.96
C MET A 79 4.24 -3.94 8.66
N PRO A 80 4.05 -4.31 7.38
CA PRO A 80 3.64 -5.67 7.01
C PRO A 80 4.71 -6.69 7.40
N PRO A 81 4.33 -7.96 7.65
CA PRO A 81 5.30 -9.03 7.89
C PRO A 81 6.11 -9.32 6.62
N LEU A 82 7.33 -9.83 6.77
CA LEU A 82 8.17 -10.25 5.65
C LEU A 82 7.54 -11.44 4.93
N LEU A 83 7.54 -11.43 3.58
CA LEU A 83 7.04 -12.54 2.78
C LEU A 83 8.05 -13.69 2.76
N GLU A 84 7.65 -14.86 3.25
CA GLU A 84 8.47 -16.08 3.17
C GLU A 84 8.36 -16.72 1.78
N VAL A 85 9.45 -16.74 1.03
CA VAL A 85 9.46 -17.31 -0.33
C VAL A 85 10.08 -18.72 -0.32
N PRO A 86 9.37 -19.76 -0.79
CA PRO A 86 9.93 -21.09 -0.91
C PRO A 86 11.17 -21.11 -1.81
N GLN A 87 12.24 -21.79 -1.37
CA GLN A 87 13.52 -21.88 -2.09
C GLN A 87 13.37 -22.38 -3.54
N GLY A 88 12.40 -23.24 -3.82
CA GLY A 88 12.13 -23.75 -5.17
C GLY A 88 11.65 -22.70 -6.18
N VAL A 89 11.17 -21.54 -5.71
CA VAL A 89 10.69 -20.41 -6.54
C VAL A 89 11.80 -19.41 -6.82
N ILE A 90 12.87 -19.40 -6.01
CA ILE A 90 14.02 -18.51 -6.16
C ILE A 90 14.92 -19.07 -7.26
N LYS A 91 14.68 -18.63 -8.50
CA LYS A 91 15.47 -19.05 -9.67
C LYS A 91 15.83 -17.84 -10.51
N TRP A 92 17.11 -17.53 -10.57
CA TRP A 92 17.63 -16.54 -11.50
C TRP A 92 17.96 -17.23 -12.81
N ASP A 93 17.39 -16.73 -13.89
CA ASP A 93 17.80 -17.10 -15.24
C ASP A 93 18.19 -15.80 -15.98
N PRO A 94 19.49 -15.58 -16.29
CA PRO A 94 19.92 -14.39 -17.01
C PRO A 94 19.41 -14.35 -18.46
N ALA A 95 18.95 -15.49 -19.01
CA ALA A 95 18.31 -15.54 -20.31
C ALA A 95 16.80 -15.25 -20.25
N SER A 96 16.20 -15.26 -19.05
CA SER A 96 14.80 -14.91 -18.85
C SER A 96 14.61 -13.40 -18.99
N PRO A 97 13.49 -12.93 -19.57
CA PRO A 97 13.18 -11.51 -19.61
C PRO A 97 13.15 -10.88 -18.21
N PRO A 98 13.62 -9.64 -18.05
CA PRO A 98 13.69 -8.99 -16.75
C PRO A 98 12.28 -8.69 -16.23
N LEU A 99 11.85 -9.42 -15.21
CA LEU A 99 10.56 -9.20 -14.54
C LEU A 99 10.58 -8.02 -13.55
N LEU A 100 11.71 -7.34 -13.44
CA LEU A 100 11.89 -6.20 -12.54
C LEU A 100 10.94 -5.04 -12.86
N TYR A 101 10.63 -4.79 -14.13
CA TYR A 101 9.69 -3.73 -14.49
C TYR A 101 8.24 -4.10 -14.19
N ASN A 102 7.89 -5.39 -14.23
CA ASN A 102 6.62 -5.89 -13.70
C ASN A 102 6.57 -5.73 -12.18
N ILE A 103 7.67 -6.00 -11.46
CA ILE A 103 7.75 -5.73 -10.02
C ILE A 103 7.57 -4.21 -9.76
N CYS A 104 8.22 -3.34 -10.53
CA CYS A 104 8.01 -1.89 -10.44
C CYS A 104 6.54 -1.51 -10.64
N ALA A 105 5.86 -2.10 -11.63
CA ALA A 105 4.44 -1.86 -11.87
C ALA A 105 3.56 -2.31 -10.69
N ILE A 106 3.87 -3.46 -10.05
CA ILE A 106 3.19 -3.92 -8.84
C ILE A 106 3.41 -2.90 -7.70
N LEU A 107 4.65 -2.48 -7.47
CA LEU A 107 4.99 -1.54 -6.40
C LEU A 107 4.41 -0.14 -6.65
N LEU A 108 4.32 0.32 -7.90
CA LEU A 108 3.63 1.57 -8.26
C LEU A 108 2.14 1.50 -7.89
N ALA A 109 1.47 0.40 -8.25
CA ALA A 109 0.06 0.22 -7.91
C ALA A 109 -0.18 0.10 -6.41
N TYR A 110 0.73 -0.58 -5.69
CA TYR A 110 0.71 -0.65 -4.23
C TYR A 110 0.87 0.73 -3.61
N ALA A 111 1.91 1.48 -3.99
CA ALA A 111 2.16 2.83 -3.49
C ALA A 111 0.99 3.77 -3.77
N TYR A 112 0.40 3.68 -4.97
CA TYR A 112 -0.77 4.48 -5.31
C TYR A 112 -1.97 4.11 -4.46
N ALA A 113 -2.28 2.82 -4.29
CA ALA A 113 -3.40 2.39 -3.44
C ALA A 113 -3.21 2.86 -2.00
N THR A 114 -2.03 2.63 -1.40
CA THR A 114 -1.69 3.08 -0.04
C THR A 114 -1.94 4.58 0.13
N ARG A 115 -1.46 5.41 -0.79
CA ARG A 115 -1.66 6.86 -0.72
C ARG A 115 -3.09 7.29 -1.02
N HIS A 116 -3.73 6.65 -1.99
CA HIS A 116 -5.08 7.01 -2.43
C HIS A 116 -6.13 6.73 -1.35
N PHE A 117 -5.98 5.61 -0.64
CA PHE A 117 -6.86 5.24 0.47
C PHE A 117 -6.35 5.70 1.84
N SER A 118 -5.20 6.41 1.89
CA SER A 118 -4.56 6.85 3.14
C SER A 118 -4.37 5.73 4.16
N MET A 119 -4.07 4.53 3.66
CA MET A 119 -3.83 3.34 4.47
C MET A 119 -2.33 3.07 4.48
N SER A 120 -1.73 3.04 5.66
CA SER A 120 -0.33 2.62 5.76
C SER A 120 -0.16 1.19 5.23
N ARG A 121 -0.95 0.24 5.75
CA ARG A 121 -0.96 -1.17 5.35
C ARG A 121 -2.33 -1.50 4.75
N LEU A 122 -2.38 -1.99 3.51
CA LEU A 122 -3.64 -2.22 2.80
C LEU A 122 -4.46 -3.35 3.43
N ALA A 123 -3.81 -4.43 3.86
CA ALA A 123 -4.49 -5.58 4.48
C ALA A 123 -4.60 -5.47 6.01
N SER A 124 -4.52 -4.26 6.57
CA SER A 124 -4.67 -4.06 8.02
C SER A 124 -6.10 -4.38 8.47
N PRO A 125 -6.31 -5.18 9.54
CA PRO A 125 -7.64 -5.52 10.03
C PRO A 125 -8.43 -4.32 10.55
N GLY A 126 -7.76 -3.19 10.82
CA GLY A 126 -8.40 -1.95 11.25
C GLY A 126 -8.91 -1.05 10.10
N ASN A 127 -8.65 -1.40 8.84
CA ASN A 127 -9.14 -0.62 7.70
C ASN A 127 -10.62 -0.95 7.41
N ASP A 128 -11.35 0.00 6.83
CA ASP A 128 -12.70 -0.24 6.32
C ASP A 128 -12.71 -1.38 5.27
N PRO A 129 -13.51 -2.45 5.46
CA PRO A 129 -13.63 -3.53 4.49
C PRO A 129 -14.03 -3.07 3.08
N GLN A 130 -14.79 -1.97 2.95
CA GLN A 130 -15.15 -1.40 1.65
C GLN A 130 -13.92 -0.81 0.97
N ASP A 131 -13.11 -0.03 1.67
CA ASP A 131 -11.90 0.55 1.11
C ASP A 131 -10.87 -0.54 0.76
N GLN A 132 -10.78 -1.61 1.55
CA GLN A 132 -9.96 -2.77 1.20
C GLN A 132 -10.41 -3.44 -0.11
N ARG A 133 -11.73 -3.56 -0.34
CA ARG A 133 -12.27 -4.11 -1.60
C ARG A 133 -11.96 -3.17 -2.77
N GLU A 134 -12.08 -1.86 -2.58
CA GLU A 134 -11.74 -0.88 -3.61
C GLU A 134 -10.24 -0.83 -3.90
N ALA A 135 -9.37 -0.92 -2.89
CA ALA A 135 -7.93 -1.07 -3.05
C ALA A 135 -7.59 -2.32 -3.86
N ARG A 136 -8.23 -3.45 -3.56
CA ARG A 136 -8.07 -4.69 -4.33
C ARG A 136 -8.49 -4.52 -5.80
N ARG A 137 -9.66 -3.92 -6.05
CA ARG A 137 -10.18 -3.64 -7.41
C ARG A 137 -9.24 -2.73 -8.19
N LEU A 138 -8.75 -1.67 -7.54
CA LEU A 138 -7.81 -0.72 -8.11
C LEU A 138 -6.50 -1.41 -8.51
N ILE A 139 -5.92 -2.21 -7.62
CA ILE A 139 -4.67 -2.94 -7.91
C ILE A 139 -4.90 -3.97 -9.02
N ALA A 140 -6.01 -4.70 -8.99
CA ALA A 140 -6.35 -5.66 -10.03
C ALA A 140 -6.50 -5.00 -11.41
N ARG A 141 -7.08 -3.79 -11.45
CA ARG A 141 -7.19 -2.99 -12.67
C ARG A 141 -5.85 -2.46 -13.16
N ALA A 142 -5.03 -1.92 -12.25
CA ALA A 142 -3.72 -1.37 -12.58
C ALA A 142 -2.77 -2.46 -13.10
N VAL A 143 -2.80 -3.63 -12.45
CA VAL A 143 -1.83 -4.71 -12.62
C VAL A 143 -2.53 -6.03 -13.03
N PRO A 144 -3.17 -6.10 -14.21
CA PRO A 144 -3.92 -7.26 -14.65
C PRO A 144 -3.04 -8.48 -14.87
N PHE A 145 -1.71 -8.35 -15.03
CA PHE A 145 -0.84 -9.52 -15.11
C PHE A 145 -0.70 -10.29 -13.79
N ILE A 146 -1.05 -9.70 -12.64
CA ILE A 146 -1.23 -10.46 -11.40
C ILE A 146 -2.68 -10.93 -11.24
N ALA A 147 -3.67 -10.09 -11.57
CA ALA A 147 -5.08 -10.37 -11.30
C ALA A 147 -5.76 -11.30 -12.32
N ASP A 148 -5.46 -11.16 -13.61
CA ASP A 148 -5.98 -12.03 -14.67
C ASP A 148 -5.00 -13.19 -14.93
N ARG A 149 -5.52 -14.42 -14.82
CA ARG A 149 -4.76 -15.65 -15.08
C ARG A 149 -4.24 -15.72 -16.53
N ARG A 150 -4.94 -15.11 -17.49
CA ARG A 150 -4.58 -15.14 -18.92
C ARG A 150 -3.64 -14.01 -19.34
N SER A 151 -3.53 -12.97 -18.52
CA SER A 151 -2.67 -11.83 -18.83
C SER A 151 -1.20 -12.25 -18.85
N ARG A 152 -0.53 -11.86 -19.94
CA ARG A 152 0.89 -12.09 -20.24
C ARG A 152 1.67 -10.79 -20.41
N VAL A 153 1.16 -9.69 -19.82
CA VAL A 153 1.81 -8.38 -19.94
C VAL A 153 3.20 -8.47 -19.31
N LEU A 154 4.20 -8.14 -20.12
CA LEU A 154 5.60 -8.08 -19.75
C LEU A 154 6.11 -6.67 -20.06
N HIS A 155 6.63 -6.00 -19.04
CA HIS A 155 7.22 -4.68 -19.22
C HIS A 155 8.70 -4.82 -19.50
N ILE A 156 9.14 -4.21 -20.61
CA ILE A 156 10.53 -4.31 -21.07
C ILE A 156 11.38 -3.14 -20.54
N THR A 157 10.73 -2.03 -20.18
CA THR A 157 11.37 -0.82 -19.65
C THR A 157 10.53 -0.22 -18.53
N LEU A 158 11.14 0.62 -17.68
CA LEU A 158 10.40 1.40 -16.70
C LEU A 158 9.42 2.37 -17.37
N SER A 159 9.76 2.90 -18.55
CA SER A 159 8.84 3.76 -19.33
C SER A 159 7.53 3.08 -19.65
N ASP A 160 7.61 1.83 -20.09
CA ASP A 160 6.44 1.04 -20.44
C ASP A 160 5.60 0.75 -19.20
N ALA A 161 6.22 0.30 -18.10
CA ALA A 161 5.54 0.08 -16.83
C ALA A 161 4.80 1.34 -16.34
N VAL A 162 5.49 2.50 -16.32
CA VAL A 162 4.90 3.77 -15.87
C VAL A 162 3.75 4.19 -16.76
N THR A 163 3.92 4.17 -18.09
CA THR A 163 2.87 4.57 -19.03
C THR A 163 1.65 3.66 -18.91
N ASN A 164 1.88 2.37 -18.77
CA ASN A 164 0.84 1.37 -18.61
C ASN A 164 0.04 1.58 -17.32
N ILE A 165 0.73 1.74 -16.19
CA ILE A 165 0.10 2.03 -14.90
C ILE A 165 -0.66 3.35 -14.96
N TRP A 166 -0.02 4.42 -15.44
CA TRP A 166 -0.64 5.74 -15.58
C TRP A 166 -2.00 5.68 -16.29
N SER A 167 -2.04 5.02 -17.45
CA SER A 167 -3.25 4.89 -18.27
C SER A 167 -4.41 4.14 -17.58
N ARG A 168 -4.11 3.37 -16.53
CA ARG A 168 -5.09 2.55 -15.79
C ARG A 168 -5.45 3.13 -14.43
N LEU A 169 -4.62 4.03 -13.92
CA LEU A 169 -4.90 4.82 -12.73
C LEU A 169 -5.78 6.02 -13.05
N ASP A 170 -5.82 6.46 -14.31
CA ASP A 170 -6.47 7.70 -14.73
C ASP A 170 -7.98 7.72 -14.43
N LEU A 171 -8.31 8.26 -13.26
CA LEU A 171 -9.65 8.57 -12.77
C LEU A 171 -10.02 10.04 -13.07
N GLY A 172 -9.26 10.73 -13.96
CA GLY A 172 -9.56 12.07 -14.44
C GLY A 172 -8.73 13.21 -13.84
N SER A 173 -7.67 12.93 -13.06
CA SER A 173 -6.85 14.00 -12.46
C SER A 173 -5.43 13.62 -12.02
N THR A 174 -4.88 12.47 -12.43
CA THR A 174 -3.55 12.05 -11.96
C THR A 174 -2.48 13.06 -12.40
N GLN A 175 -1.98 13.87 -11.46
CA GLN A 175 -1.01 14.93 -11.76
C GLN A 175 0.39 14.36 -11.91
N HIS A 176 1.22 14.97 -12.77
CA HIS A 176 2.63 14.57 -12.94
C HIS A 176 3.41 14.53 -11.61
N SER A 177 3.06 15.42 -10.68
CA SER A 177 3.55 15.44 -9.30
C SER A 177 3.27 14.12 -8.55
N THR A 178 2.06 13.56 -8.72
CA THR A 178 1.71 12.24 -8.16
C THR A 178 2.62 11.15 -8.71
N MET A 179 2.90 11.12 -10.03
CA MET A 179 3.84 10.12 -10.58
C MET A 179 5.22 10.24 -9.96
N ALA A 180 5.71 11.47 -9.77
CA ALA A 180 7.02 11.71 -9.20
C ALA A 180 7.11 11.11 -7.79
N ILE A 181 6.07 11.31 -6.98
CA ILE A 181 5.97 10.75 -5.63
C ILE A 181 5.94 9.22 -5.69
N LEU A 182 5.11 8.62 -6.56
CA LEU A 182 5.02 7.16 -6.67
C LEU A 182 6.33 6.52 -7.14
N LEU A 183 7.04 7.13 -8.08
CA LEU A 183 8.36 6.67 -8.50
C LEU A 183 9.40 6.80 -7.39
N LYS A 184 9.30 7.85 -6.57
CA LYS A 184 10.11 7.98 -5.36
C LYS A 184 9.78 6.87 -4.37
N ASP A 185 8.51 6.51 -4.18
CA ASP A 185 8.12 5.37 -3.32
C ASP A 185 8.71 4.06 -3.81
N VAL A 186 8.61 3.79 -5.11
CA VAL A 186 9.20 2.59 -5.72
C VAL A 186 10.71 2.54 -5.50
N PHE A 187 11.41 3.67 -5.60
CA PHE A 187 12.81 3.76 -5.23
C PHE A 187 13.03 3.36 -3.77
N HIS A 188 12.24 3.86 -2.82
CA HIS A 188 12.39 3.50 -1.39
C HIS A 188 12.09 2.02 -1.12
N LEU A 189 11.11 1.45 -1.84
CA LEU A 189 10.72 0.06 -1.71
C LEU A 189 11.75 -0.91 -2.31
N LEU A 190 12.38 -0.55 -3.43
CA LEU A 190 13.38 -1.38 -4.11
C LEU A 190 14.80 -1.21 -3.56
N ARG A 191 15.11 -0.05 -2.99
CA ARG A 191 16.46 0.27 -2.53
C ARG A 191 16.93 -0.74 -1.50
N LEU A 192 18.13 -1.26 -1.74
CA LEU A 192 18.76 -2.18 -0.80
C LEU A 192 19.08 -1.46 0.50
N ARG A 193 18.64 -2.03 1.62
CA ARG A 193 19.07 -1.58 2.95
C ARG A 193 20.53 -1.96 3.15
N LYS A 194 21.33 -0.98 3.57
CA LYS A 194 22.72 -1.23 4.00
C LYS A 194 22.68 -1.83 5.39
N VAL A 195 22.70 -3.15 5.46
CA VAL A 195 22.79 -3.87 6.73
C VAL A 195 24.25 -3.84 7.18
N VAL A 196 24.51 -3.17 8.29
CA VAL A 196 25.79 -3.28 9.00
C VAL A 196 25.62 -4.41 9.99
N VAL A 197 26.37 -5.50 9.81
CA VAL A 197 26.40 -6.58 10.81
C VAL A 197 27.10 -6.02 12.05
N THR A 198 26.34 -5.76 13.11
CA THR A 198 26.92 -5.55 14.43
C THR A 198 27.11 -6.91 15.09
N GLU A 199 28.34 -7.21 15.48
CA GLU A 199 28.67 -8.40 16.27
C GLU A 199 28.22 -8.18 17.72
N ASP A 200 26.91 -8.17 17.96
CA ASP A 200 26.36 -8.08 19.32
C ASP A 200 26.05 -9.48 19.86
N LEU A 201 26.78 -9.86 20.90
CA LEU A 201 26.56 -11.06 21.72
C LEU A 201 25.13 -11.07 22.28
N PRO A 202 24.37 -12.17 22.21
CA PRO A 202 22.98 -12.18 22.65
C PRO A 202 22.87 -12.14 24.18
N ASP A 203 22.31 -11.05 24.72
CA ASP A 203 21.73 -11.04 26.07
C ASP A 203 20.40 -11.81 26.04
N ALA A 204 20.28 -12.79 26.94
CA ALA A 204 19.28 -13.86 26.88
C ALA A 204 17.83 -13.45 27.29
N ASP A 205 17.57 -12.20 27.67
CA ASP A 205 16.30 -11.82 28.32
C ASP A 205 15.57 -10.60 27.69
N ALA A 206 15.96 -10.15 26.49
CA ALA A 206 15.20 -9.09 25.80
C ALA A 206 14.07 -9.68 24.92
N PRO A 207 12.82 -9.22 25.04
CA PRO A 207 11.75 -9.60 24.12
C PRO A 207 12.08 -9.03 22.73
N GLN A 208 12.53 -9.88 21.81
CA GLN A 208 12.86 -9.48 20.44
C GLN A 208 11.61 -8.96 19.71
N PRO A 209 11.75 -7.83 18.98
CA PRO A 209 11.37 -7.87 17.58
C PRO A 209 12.33 -7.00 16.74
N ALA A 210 13.53 -7.50 16.44
CA ALA A 210 14.48 -6.77 15.58
C ALA A 210 15.01 -7.59 14.39
N LEU A 211 15.05 -8.92 14.48
CA LEU A 211 15.78 -9.76 13.52
C LEU A 211 15.06 -10.01 12.17
N VAL A 212 13.84 -9.53 11.97
CA VAL A 212 13.09 -9.71 10.71
C VAL A 212 13.26 -8.51 9.75
N LEU A 213 13.87 -7.40 10.22
CA LEU A 213 14.13 -6.22 9.39
C LEU A 213 15.42 -6.28 8.55
N ASP A 214 16.24 -7.32 8.71
CA ASP A 214 17.61 -7.35 8.18
C ASP A 214 17.74 -7.90 6.75
N HIS A 215 16.64 -8.19 6.06
CA HIS A 215 16.75 -8.58 4.65
C HIS A 215 17.07 -7.34 3.80
N PRO A 216 18.14 -7.33 2.97
CA PRO A 216 18.48 -6.18 2.12
C PRO A 216 17.33 -5.73 1.22
N ARG A 217 16.42 -6.66 0.87
CA ARG A 217 15.23 -6.45 0.03
C ARG A 217 13.92 -6.40 0.82
N GLY A 218 14.00 -6.12 2.11
CA GLY A 218 12.88 -6.23 3.05
C GLY A 218 11.65 -5.44 2.59
N CYS A 219 11.83 -4.15 2.26
CA CYS A 219 10.72 -3.24 1.89
C CYS A 219 9.84 -3.80 0.77
N ALA A 220 10.41 -4.15 -0.38
CA ALA A 220 9.64 -4.72 -1.47
C ALA A 220 8.97 -6.06 -1.07
N LEU A 221 9.62 -6.92 -0.29
CA LEU A 221 9.02 -8.18 0.17
C LEU A 221 7.83 -7.95 1.12
N MET A 222 7.90 -6.96 1.99
CA MET A 222 6.78 -6.61 2.89
C MET A 222 5.61 -6.01 2.13
N ALA A 223 5.85 -5.18 1.12
CA ALA A 223 4.81 -4.71 0.21
C ALA A 223 4.12 -5.87 -0.52
N LEU A 224 4.89 -6.84 -1.03
CA LEU A 224 4.35 -8.05 -1.66
C LEU A 224 3.58 -8.93 -0.65
N SER A 225 4.05 -9.02 0.60
CA SER A 225 3.33 -9.72 1.68
C SER A 225 1.97 -9.10 1.96
N ASP A 226 1.93 -7.77 2.09
CA ASP A 226 0.68 -7.04 2.31
C ASP A 226 -0.32 -7.27 1.17
N LEU A 227 0.17 -7.28 -0.08
CA LEU A 227 -0.65 -7.64 -1.24
C LEU A 227 -1.16 -9.08 -1.18
N THR A 228 -0.34 -10.06 -0.78
CA THR A 228 -0.82 -11.44 -0.64
C THR A 228 -2.00 -11.54 0.32
N VAL A 229 -1.89 -10.93 1.50
CA VAL A 229 -2.97 -10.92 2.50
C VAL A 229 -4.20 -10.17 1.97
N LEU A 230 -4.01 -9.02 1.29
CA LEU A 230 -5.11 -8.25 0.70
C LEU A 230 -5.94 -9.09 -0.29
N PHE A 231 -5.28 -9.95 -1.07
CA PHE A 231 -5.93 -10.82 -2.06
C PHE A 231 -6.42 -12.17 -1.50
N GLU A 232 -6.02 -12.58 -0.29
CA GLU A 232 -6.54 -13.78 0.37
C GLU A 232 -7.95 -13.58 0.95
N GLY A 233 -8.25 -12.38 1.44
CA GLY A 233 -9.50 -12.05 2.12
C GLY A 233 -10.79 -12.17 1.28
N ASP A 234 -10.69 -12.39 -0.04
CA ASP A 234 -11.84 -12.56 -0.94
C ASP A 234 -12.43 -13.98 -0.93
N THR A 235 -11.72 -14.95 -0.34
CA THR A 235 -12.12 -16.37 -0.39
C THR A 235 -13.14 -16.77 0.69
N ALA A 236 -13.49 -15.86 1.60
CA ALA A 236 -14.33 -16.15 2.75
C ALA A 236 -15.84 -16.22 2.43
N GLU A 237 -16.30 -15.66 1.30
CA GLU A 237 -17.72 -15.72 0.90
C GLU A 237 -17.99 -16.92 -0.04
N GLY A 238 -18.13 -18.11 0.55
CA GLY A 238 -19.01 -19.16 0.02
C GLY A 238 -18.45 -20.23 -0.94
N CYS A 239 -17.20 -20.16 -1.39
CA CYS A 239 -16.62 -21.20 -2.26
C CYS A 239 -15.50 -21.98 -1.58
N LYS A 240 -15.73 -23.29 -1.42
CA LYS A 240 -14.86 -24.28 -0.79
C LYS A 240 -13.37 -24.08 -1.13
N GLN A 241 -12.56 -23.95 -0.08
CA GLN A 241 -11.12 -24.21 -0.03
C GLN A 241 -10.72 -25.32 -1.02
N ARG A 242 -10.09 -24.99 -2.16
CA ARG A 242 -9.33 -25.92 -3.03
C ARG A 242 -8.83 -25.21 -4.29
N ALA A 243 -7.86 -24.32 -4.11
CA ALA A 243 -6.80 -23.93 -5.05
C ALA A 243 -6.23 -22.61 -4.52
N GLY A 244 -4.91 -22.54 -4.30
CA GLY A 244 -4.26 -21.28 -3.95
C GLY A 244 -4.67 -20.19 -4.94
N ASN A 245 -5.02 -19.02 -4.43
CA ASN A 245 -5.38 -17.87 -5.26
C ASN A 245 -4.27 -17.67 -6.30
N HIS A 246 -4.58 -17.72 -7.59
CA HIS A 246 -3.54 -17.60 -8.63
C HIS A 246 -2.81 -16.26 -8.52
N VAL A 247 -3.46 -15.24 -7.94
CA VAL A 247 -2.85 -13.93 -7.65
C VAL A 247 -1.74 -14.07 -6.61
N THR A 248 -1.99 -14.77 -5.50
CA THR A 248 -0.96 -14.96 -4.46
C THR A 248 0.21 -15.78 -4.99
N MET A 249 -0.05 -16.80 -5.81
CA MET A 249 0.99 -17.59 -6.48
C MET A 249 1.83 -16.74 -7.45
N LYS A 250 1.20 -15.81 -8.20
CA LYS A 250 1.91 -14.87 -9.06
C LYS A 250 2.74 -13.88 -8.25
N ILE A 251 2.20 -13.33 -7.17
CA ILE A 251 2.95 -12.45 -6.27
C ILE A 251 4.17 -13.18 -5.69
N MET A 252 4.00 -14.43 -5.24
CA MET A 252 5.08 -15.27 -4.75
C MET A 252 6.15 -15.54 -5.81
N TYR A 253 5.74 -15.75 -7.07
CA TYR A 253 6.65 -15.87 -8.20
C TYR A 253 7.48 -14.59 -8.42
N TYR A 254 6.84 -13.42 -8.38
CA TYR A 254 7.55 -12.14 -8.46
C TYR A 254 8.48 -11.90 -7.27
N ALA A 255 8.10 -12.33 -6.05
CA ALA A 255 8.95 -12.27 -4.87
C ALA A 255 10.19 -13.17 -5.02
N GLY A 256 10.04 -14.38 -5.57
CA GLY A 256 11.16 -15.27 -5.87
C GLY A 256 12.11 -14.69 -6.91
N HIS A 257 11.58 -14.06 -7.96
CA HIS A 257 12.40 -13.32 -8.92
C HIS A 257 13.13 -12.14 -8.29
N LEU A 258 12.44 -11.36 -7.46
CA LEU A 258 13.04 -10.25 -6.71
C LEU A 258 14.22 -10.74 -5.84
N LEU A 259 14.11 -11.91 -5.21
CA LEU A 259 15.18 -12.54 -4.41
C LEU A 259 16.31 -13.13 -5.26
N ALA A 260 16.03 -13.53 -6.49
CA ALA A 260 17.03 -14.14 -7.36
C ALA A 260 17.91 -13.12 -8.10
N VAL A 261 17.40 -11.91 -8.34
CA VAL A 261 18.10 -10.84 -9.08
C VAL A 261 19.40 -10.42 -8.38
N PRO A 262 20.52 -10.19 -9.10
CA PRO A 262 21.72 -9.58 -8.55
C PRO A 262 21.48 -8.17 -7.98
N SER A 263 22.06 -7.88 -6.81
CA SER A 263 21.88 -6.61 -6.09
C SER A 263 22.21 -5.37 -6.94
N SER A 264 23.26 -5.42 -7.77
CA SER A 264 23.64 -4.32 -8.65
C SER A 264 22.57 -3.97 -9.69
N ILE A 265 21.83 -4.97 -10.19
CA ILE A 265 20.74 -4.75 -11.14
C ILE A 265 19.56 -4.11 -10.43
N LEU A 266 19.26 -4.55 -9.21
CA LEU A 266 18.18 -3.96 -8.41
C LEU A 266 18.46 -2.50 -8.07
N ASP A 267 19.70 -2.19 -7.66
CA ASP A 267 20.14 -0.81 -7.40
C ASP A 267 20.03 0.05 -8.67
N ALA A 268 20.45 -0.47 -9.83
CA ALA A 268 20.33 0.26 -11.09
C ALA A 268 18.86 0.58 -11.45
N VAL A 269 17.93 -0.35 -11.22
CA VAL A 269 16.48 -0.12 -11.45
C VAL A 269 15.92 0.88 -10.43
N ALA A 270 16.35 0.81 -9.18
CA ALA A 270 15.97 1.79 -8.15
C ALA A 270 16.44 3.21 -8.55
N ASP A 271 17.71 3.36 -8.95
CA ASP A 271 18.28 4.63 -9.41
C ASP A 271 17.60 5.15 -10.68
N GLU A 272 17.19 4.26 -11.60
CA GLU A 272 16.37 4.62 -12.76
C GLU A 272 15.02 5.23 -12.32
N ALA A 273 14.34 4.59 -11.35
CA ALA A 273 13.08 5.11 -10.81
C ALA A 273 13.25 6.48 -10.14
N PHE A 274 14.33 6.69 -9.39
CA PHE A 274 14.66 7.97 -8.77
C PHE A 274 15.01 9.07 -9.80
N SER A 275 15.78 8.73 -10.83
CA SER A 275 16.11 9.66 -11.91
C SER A 275 14.86 10.09 -12.68
N ARG A 276 13.93 9.14 -12.87
CA ARG A 276 12.67 9.40 -13.54
C ARG A 276 11.73 10.26 -12.70
N SER A 277 11.62 10.03 -11.39
CA SER A 277 10.80 10.87 -10.51
C SER A 277 11.20 12.34 -10.60
N SER A 278 12.51 12.61 -10.60
CA SER A 278 13.07 13.96 -10.76
C SER A 278 12.70 14.62 -12.09
N SER A 279 12.47 13.83 -13.14
CA SER A 279 12.04 14.33 -14.46
C SER A 279 10.56 14.72 -14.49
N PHE A 280 9.72 14.07 -13.67
CA PHE A 280 8.31 14.41 -13.51
C PHE A 280 8.10 15.66 -12.65
N SER A 281 9.00 15.94 -11.69
CA SER A 281 8.92 17.14 -10.85
C SER A 281 9.32 18.45 -11.55
N LYS A 282 9.96 18.37 -12.72
CA LYS A 282 10.47 19.55 -13.47
C LYS A 282 9.49 20.07 -14.53
N LYS A 283 8.35 19.41 -14.73
CA LYS A 283 7.31 19.77 -15.71
C LYS A 283 6.09 20.30 -14.98
#